data_AF-A0A7C3ZNG3-F1
#
_entry.id   AF-A0A7C3ZNG3-F1
#
_cell.length_a   1.000
_cell.length_b   1.000
_cell.length_c   1.000
_cell.angle_alpha   90.00
_cell.angle_beta   90.00
_cell.angle_gamma   90.00
#
_symmetry.space_group_name_H-M   'P 1'
#
loop_
_entity.id
_entity.type
_entity.pdbx_description
1 polymer ?
#
loop_
_entity_poly.entity_id
_entity_poly.type
_entity_poly.pdbx_seq_one_letter_code
_entity_poly.pdbx_strand_id
1 'polypeptide(L)'
;MKTDTIFYQLFQTFPSLLFELIGESPSLASNYAFSSGEIKELARRVDGIFLPITEDPNSLIYFVEVQFQPKPDFYWRLFAEIAIYLNQYQPPNDWRAVAIFAARSLDPGVPVQYRGFLASQQLHQVYLDELEVNTTSTLGVGIVRLVVADQPAAINLARSLITTTRESVTDAAARQKIMELLERILIYKFTELP
;
A
#
# COMPACT_ATOMS: atom_id res chain seq x y z
N MET A 1 10.16 8.30 3.42
CA MET A 1 9.61 8.93 4.65
C MET A 1 8.32 9.70 4.39
N LYS A 2 8.27 10.65 3.43
CA LYS A 2 7.05 11.43 3.14
C LYS A 2 5.96 10.60 2.45
N THR A 3 6.31 9.84 1.41
CA THR A 3 5.35 9.00 0.68
C THR A 3 4.91 7.78 1.47
N ASP A 4 5.81 7.22 2.29
CA ASP A 4 5.52 6.13 3.24
C ASP A 4 4.40 6.58 4.20
N THR A 5 4.41 7.84 4.65
CA THR A 5 3.35 8.40 5.49
C THR A 5 2.02 8.52 4.74
N ILE A 6 2.05 8.86 3.45
CA ILE A 6 0.83 8.95 2.60
C ILE A 6 0.22 7.56 2.43
N PHE A 7 1.03 6.54 2.12
CA PHE A 7 0.53 5.17 1.94
C PHE A 7 0.04 4.56 3.24
N TYR A 8 0.72 4.85 4.36
CA TYR A 8 0.21 4.48 5.67
C TYR A 8 -1.17 5.10 5.95
N GLN A 9 -1.36 6.39 5.68
CA GLN A 9 -2.64 7.06 5.83
C GLN A 9 -3.71 6.52 4.87
N LEU A 10 -3.31 6.15 3.65
CA LEU A 10 -4.18 5.53 2.66
C LEU A 10 -4.70 4.19 3.16
N PHE A 11 -3.83 3.26 3.58
CA PHE A 11 -4.24 1.95 4.09
C PHE A 11 -5.06 2.05 5.37
N GLN A 12 -4.76 3.02 6.25
CA GLN A 12 -5.57 3.27 7.43
C GLN A 12 -6.97 3.83 7.11
N THR A 13 -7.11 4.54 5.98
CA THR A 13 -8.39 5.16 5.58
C THR A 13 -9.20 4.24 4.67
N PHE A 14 -8.51 3.44 3.85
CA PHE A 14 -9.08 2.50 2.90
C PHE A 14 -8.37 1.13 3.04
N PRO A 15 -8.70 0.31 4.05
CA PRO A 15 -8.09 -1.01 4.18
C PRO A 15 -8.35 -1.93 2.98
N SER A 16 -9.46 -1.73 2.28
CA SER A 16 -9.80 -2.44 1.04
C SER A 16 -8.79 -2.22 -0.09
N LEU A 17 -8.07 -1.09 -0.05
CA LEU A 17 -7.11 -0.69 -1.08
C LEU A 17 -6.04 -1.75 -1.31
N LEU A 18 -5.55 -2.40 -0.26
CA LEU A 18 -4.54 -3.46 -0.44
C LEU A 18 -5.08 -4.57 -1.35
N PHE A 19 -6.26 -5.08 -1.03
CA PHE A 19 -6.89 -6.20 -1.74
C PHE A 19 -7.21 -5.82 -3.18
N GLU A 20 -7.69 -4.60 -3.39
CA GLU A 20 -7.91 -4.05 -4.72
C GLU A 20 -6.62 -3.99 -5.55
N LEU A 21 -5.51 -3.53 -4.95
CA LEU A 21 -4.22 -3.41 -5.63
C LEU A 21 -3.61 -4.77 -6.02
N ILE A 22 -3.93 -5.84 -5.28
CA ILE A 22 -3.46 -7.21 -5.58
C ILE A 22 -4.48 -8.03 -6.37
N GLY A 23 -5.57 -7.42 -6.84
CA GLY A 23 -6.61 -8.07 -7.66
C GLY A 23 -7.58 -8.97 -6.89
N GLU A 24 -7.61 -8.85 -5.56
CA GLU A 24 -8.51 -9.58 -4.68
C GLU A 24 -9.78 -8.79 -4.38
N SER A 25 -10.78 -9.44 -3.77
CA SER A 25 -12.04 -8.77 -3.43
C SER A 25 -11.84 -7.70 -2.34
N PRO A 26 -12.32 -6.45 -2.54
CA PRO A 26 -12.24 -5.40 -1.52
C PRO A 26 -12.93 -5.77 -0.20
N SER A 27 -13.91 -6.69 -0.24
CA SER A 27 -14.63 -7.17 0.95
C SER A 27 -13.75 -7.96 1.90
N LEU A 28 -12.61 -8.52 1.45
CA LEU A 28 -11.67 -9.23 2.32
C LEU A 28 -11.19 -8.32 3.46
N ALA A 29 -11.07 -7.01 3.23
CA ALA A 29 -10.61 -6.07 4.23
C ALA A 29 -11.42 -6.08 5.54
N SER A 30 -12.69 -6.50 5.54
CA SER A 30 -13.47 -6.62 6.78
C SER A 30 -12.90 -7.68 7.73
N ASN A 31 -12.06 -8.59 7.22
CA ASN A 31 -11.45 -9.67 7.98
C ASN A 31 -10.02 -9.33 8.46
N TYR A 32 -9.55 -8.11 8.23
CA TYR A 32 -8.18 -7.71 8.55
C TYR A 32 -8.12 -6.43 9.39
N ALA A 33 -7.19 -6.42 10.33
CA ALA A 33 -6.76 -5.21 11.03
C ALA A 33 -5.46 -4.71 10.41
N PHE A 34 -5.44 -3.44 10.01
CA PHE A 34 -4.23 -2.76 9.56
C PHE A 34 -3.46 -2.20 10.75
N SER A 35 -2.16 -2.48 10.81
CA SER A 35 -1.23 -1.89 11.78
C SER A 35 0.07 -1.50 11.08
N SER A 36 0.75 -0.47 11.60
CA SER A 36 2.20 -0.38 11.37
C SER A 36 2.84 -1.50 12.19
N GLY A 37 3.68 -2.31 11.54
CA GLY A 37 4.49 -3.29 12.22
C GLY A 37 5.60 -2.62 13.01
N GLU A 38 5.30 -1.98 14.13
CA GLU A 38 6.36 -1.59 15.06
C GLU A 38 6.91 -2.85 15.74
N ILE A 39 7.92 -3.46 15.13
CA ILE A 39 8.80 -4.40 15.79
C ILE A 39 9.64 -3.59 16.79
N LYS A 40 9.14 -3.49 18.02
CA LYS A 40 9.62 -2.58 19.07
C LYS A 40 11.12 -2.70 19.40
N GLU A 41 11.78 -3.82 19.08
CA GLU A 41 13.14 -4.09 19.55
C GLU A 41 14.26 -3.83 18.52
N LEU A 42 13.96 -3.62 17.23
CA LEU A 42 15.01 -3.49 16.19
C LEU A 42 14.95 -2.18 15.38
N ALA A 43 14.05 -1.26 15.75
CA ALA A 43 13.77 -0.02 15.00
C ALA A 43 13.45 -0.24 13.50
N ARG A 44 13.13 -1.48 13.11
CA ARG A 44 12.76 -1.84 11.75
C ARG A 44 11.25 -1.93 11.64
N ARG A 45 10.73 -1.34 10.57
CA ARG A 45 9.30 -1.16 10.32
C ARG A 45 9.08 -1.54 8.87
N VAL A 46 8.23 -2.54 8.67
CA VAL A 46 7.54 -2.74 7.40
C VAL A 46 6.47 -1.63 7.33
N ASP A 47 6.28 -1.03 6.16
CA ASP A 47 5.36 0.12 6.00
C ASP A 47 3.92 -0.22 6.44
N GLY A 48 3.49 -1.48 6.28
CA GLY A 48 2.18 -1.95 6.69
C GLY A 48 2.12 -3.46 6.98
N ILE A 49 1.32 -3.84 7.96
CA ILE A 49 0.96 -5.24 8.23
C ILE A 49 -0.57 -5.34 8.33
N PHE A 50 -1.15 -6.27 7.57
CA PHE A 50 -2.56 -6.65 7.70
C PHE A 50 -2.65 -8.01 8.37
N LEU A 51 -3.21 -8.02 9.58
CA LEU A 51 -3.38 -9.22 10.38
C LEU A 51 -4.83 -9.70 10.31
N PRO A 52 -5.09 -10.99 10.11
CA PRO A 52 -6.44 -11.51 10.18
C PRO A 52 -7.01 -11.27 11.59
N ILE A 53 -8.28 -10.87 11.66
CA ILE A 53 -9.00 -10.70 12.94
C ILE A 53 -9.68 -11.99 13.39
N THR A 54 -9.74 -12.98 12.51
CA THR A 54 -10.29 -14.31 12.77
C THR A 54 -9.16 -15.28 13.14
N GLU A 55 -9.45 -16.27 13.98
CA GLU A 55 -8.49 -17.33 14.34
C GLU A 55 -8.34 -18.41 13.25
N ASP A 56 -8.72 -18.11 12.00
CA ASP A 56 -8.60 -19.06 10.89
C ASP A 56 -7.12 -19.18 10.45
N PRO A 57 -6.47 -20.34 10.64
CA PRO A 57 -5.08 -20.52 10.26
C PRO A 57 -4.85 -20.45 8.75
N ASN A 58 -5.89 -20.59 7.92
CA ASN A 58 -5.78 -20.46 6.47
C ASN A 58 -5.77 -19.01 5.99
N SER A 59 -6.07 -18.05 6.87
CA SER A 59 -5.96 -16.63 6.54
C SER A 59 -4.49 -16.21 6.49
N LEU A 60 -4.14 -15.33 5.54
CA LEU A 60 -2.76 -14.90 5.31
C LEU A 60 -2.42 -13.63 6.07
N ILE A 61 -1.22 -13.52 6.61
CA ILE A 61 -0.67 -12.23 7.04
C ILE A 61 -0.11 -11.49 5.81
N TYR A 62 -0.51 -10.24 5.58
CA TYR A 62 0.07 -9.44 4.50
C TYR A 62 1.09 -8.45 5.05
N PHE A 63 2.32 -8.52 4.55
CA PHE A 63 3.38 -7.55 4.78
C PHE A 63 3.49 -6.64 3.57
N VAL A 64 3.36 -5.33 3.76
CA VAL A 64 3.28 -4.36 2.67
C VAL A 64 4.44 -3.38 2.79
N GLU A 65 5.23 -3.25 1.73
CA GLU A 65 6.32 -2.27 1.64
C GLU A 65 6.14 -1.44 0.37
N VAL A 66 6.27 -0.11 0.49
CA VAL A 66 6.01 0.82 -0.60
C VAL A 66 7.27 1.59 -0.97
N GLN A 67 7.63 1.60 -2.24
CA GLN A 67 8.89 2.18 -2.71
C GLN A 67 8.70 3.17 -3.87
N PHE A 68 9.15 4.41 -3.64
CA PHE A 68 9.06 5.55 -4.57
C PHE A 68 10.41 5.97 -5.16
N GLN A 69 11.49 5.32 -4.76
CA GLN A 69 12.85 5.62 -5.20
C GLN A 69 13.61 4.33 -5.51
N PRO A 70 14.60 4.32 -6.40
CA PRO A 70 15.42 3.14 -6.63
C PRO A 70 16.13 2.71 -5.34
N LYS A 71 15.95 1.45 -4.95
CA LYS A 71 16.55 0.91 -3.73
C LYS A 71 17.07 -0.51 -3.99
N PRO A 72 18.38 -0.66 -4.29
CA PRO A 72 18.95 -1.95 -4.67
C PRO A 72 18.82 -3.05 -3.61
N ASP A 73 18.73 -2.66 -2.34
CA ASP A 73 18.63 -3.59 -1.21
C ASP A 73 17.17 -3.87 -0.77
N PHE A 74 16.17 -3.44 -1.54
CA PHE A 74 14.74 -3.52 -1.18
C PHE A 74 14.32 -4.92 -0.68
N TYR A 75 14.48 -5.96 -1.51
CA TYR A 75 14.05 -7.32 -1.15
C TYR A 75 14.83 -7.91 0.02
N TRP A 76 16.12 -7.60 0.12
CA TRP A 76 16.95 -8.05 1.24
C TRP A 76 16.42 -7.50 2.56
N ARG A 77 16.04 -6.22 2.57
CA ARG A 77 15.45 -5.59 3.75
C ARG A 77 14.05 -6.12 4.06
N LEU A 78 13.17 -6.17 3.06
CA LEU A 78 11.80 -6.66 3.20
C LEU A 78 11.75 -8.07 3.81
N PHE A 79 12.49 -9.03 3.24
CA PHE A 79 12.46 -10.41 3.74
C PHE A 79 13.17 -10.58 5.08
N ALA A 80 14.20 -9.77 5.38
CA ALA A 80 14.78 -9.76 6.71
C ALA A 80 13.77 -9.30 7.76
N GLU A 81 12.98 -8.26 7.48
CA GLU A 81 11.96 -7.74 8.38
C GLU A 81 10.81 -8.74 8.60
N ILE A 82 10.36 -9.41 7.54
CA ILE A 82 9.37 -10.48 7.63
C ILE A 82 9.90 -11.64 8.49
N ALA A 83 11.14 -12.09 8.25
CA ALA A 83 11.74 -13.18 9.02
C ALA A 83 11.88 -12.83 10.51
N ILE A 84 12.25 -11.58 10.83
CA ILE A 84 12.29 -11.08 12.21
C ILE A 84 10.91 -11.15 12.85
N TYR A 85 9.87 -10.67 12.16
CA TYR A 85 8.50 -10.73 12.65
C TYR A 85 8.07 -12.18 12.94
N LEU A 86 8.24 -13.07 11.97
CA LEU A 86 7.84 -14.48 12.11
C LEU A 86 8.59 -15.19 13.24
N ASN A 87 9.89 -14.90 13.40
CA ASN A 87 10.67 -15.46 14.50
C ASN A 87 10.20 -14.97 15.87
N GLN A 88 9.79 -13.70 15.98
CA GLN A 88 9.34 -13.10 17.23
C GLN A 88 7.94 -13.58 17.64
N TYR A 89 6.99 -13.59 16.70
CA TYR A 89 5.58 -13.84 17.00
C TYR A 89 5.13 -15.27 16.74
N GLN A 90 5.83 -16.00 15.87
CA GLN A 90 5.54 -17.39 15.50
C GLN A 90 4.05 -17.65 15.21
N PRO A 91 3.41 -16.83 14.34
CA PRO A 91 1.99 -16.97 14.09
C PRO A 91 1.67 -18.32 13.41
N PRO A 92 0.46 -18.88 13.62
CA PRO A 92 0.03 -20.11 12.94
C PRO A 92 -0.32 -19.89 11.46
N ASN A 93 -0.53 -18.63 11.06
CA ASN A 93 -0.91 -18.22 9.72
C ASN A 93 0.27 -18.25 8.74
N ASP A 94 -0.01 -18.60 7.48
CA ASP A 94 0.92 -18.33 6.38
C ASP A 94 0.94 -16.84 6.03
N TRP A 95 1.84 -16.40 5.15
CA TRP A 95 2.07 -14.99 4.87
C TRP A 95 2.29 -14.69 3.39
N ARG A 96 2.06 -13.42 3.03
CA ARG A 96 2.36 -12.87 1.70
C ARG A 96 3.00 -11.50 1.84
N ALA A 97 4.10 -11.28 1.13
CA ALA A 97 4.70 -9.98 0.92
C ALA A 97 4.05 -9.29 -0.29
N VAL A 98 3.71 -8.02 -0.13
CA VAL A 98 3.19 -7.15 -1.18
C VAL A 98 4.16 -5.99 -1.36
N ALA A 99 4.93 -6.03 -2.44
CA ALA A 99 5.89 -5.00 -2.80
C ALA A 99 5.23 -4.02 -3.77
N ILE A 100 5.02 -2.78 -3.33
CA ILE A 100 4.34 -1.75 -4.12
C ILE A 100 5.36 -0.73 -4.62
N PHE A 101 5.52 -0.62 -5.92
CA PHE A 101 6.44 0.33 -6.55
C PHE A 101 5.68 1.44 -7.25
N ALA A 102 6.15 2.68 -7.11
CA ALA A 102 5.58 3.81 -7.86
C ALA A 102 5.68 3.63 -9.37
N ALA A 103 6.74 2.95 -9.84
CA ALA A 103 6.92 2.55 -11.22
C ALA A 103 7.66 1.22 -11.33
N ARG A 104 7.42 0.43 -12.39
CA ARG A 104 8.18 -0.81 -12.64
C ARG A 104 9.68 -0.60 -12.72
N SER A 105 10.11 0.55 -13.24
CA SER A 105 11.53 0.93 -13.34
C SER A 105 12.25 1.05 -11.98
N LEU A 106 11.50 1.13 -10.87
CA LEU A 106 12.05 1.21 -9.52
C LEU A 106 12.26 -0.17 -8.87
N ASP A 107 11.69 -1.23 -9.43
CA ASP A 107 11.90 -2.59 -8.95
C ASP A 107 13.33 -3.05 -9.29
N PRO A 108 14.19 -3.32 -8.28
CA PRO A 108 15.56 -3.78 -8.53
C PRO A 108 15.62 -5.22 -9.05
N GLY A 109 14.48 -5.91 -9.13
CA GLY A 109 14.37 -7.32 -9.48
C GLY A 109 14.61 -8.23 -8.28
N VAL A 110 13.83 -9.30 -8.19
CA VAL A 110 13.92 -10.27 -7.10
C VAL A 110 15.26 -11.01 -7.17
N PRO A 111 16.10 -10.96 -6.12
CA PRO A 111 17.34 -11.71 -6.07
C PRO A 111 17.10 -13.22 -6.22
N VAL A 112 18.03 -13.92 -6.87
CA VAL A 112 17.92 -15.37 -7.12
C VAL A 112 17.73 -16.17 -5.83
N GLN A 113 18.25 -15.69 -4.70
CA GLN A 113 18.13 -16.29 -3.37
C GLN A 113 16.67 -16.34 -2.89
N TYR A 114 15.85 -15.38 -3.31
CA TYR A 114 14.44 -15.24 -2.93
C TYR A 114 13.47 -15.71 -4.00
N ARG A 115 13.97 -16.31 -5.11
CA ARG A 115 13.15 -16.81 -6.23
C ARG A 115 12.02 -17.76 -5.81
N GLY A 116 12.21 -18.48 -4.70
CA GLY A 116 11.20 -19.38 -4.13
C GLY A 116 9.91 -18.66 -3.76
N PHE A 117 9.99 -17.44 -3.20
CA PHE A 117 8.81 -16.65 -2.81
C PHE A 117 8.00 -16.17 -4.02
N LEU A 118 8.66 -15.92 -5.14
CA LEU A 118 7.97 -15.61 -6.40
C LEU A 118 7.27 -16.86 -6.94
N ALA A 119 7.96 -18.01 -6.94
CA ALA A 119 7.41 -19.28 -7.43
C ALA A 119 6.22 -19.78 -6.58
N SER A 120 6.26 -19.56 -5.26
CA SER A 120 5.18 -19.94 -4.34
C SER A 120 4.05 -18.90 -4.25
N GLN A 121 4.15 -17.78 -4.96
CA GLN A 121 3.21 -16.64 -4.86
C GLN A 121 3.14 -16.02 -3.44
N GLN A 122 4.17 -16.22 -2.61
CA GLN A 122 4.35 -15.52 -1.35
C GLN A 122 4.88 -14.10 -1.54
N LEU A 123 5.39 -13.75 -2.72
CA LEU A 123 5.69 -12.38 -3.12
C LEU A 123 4.73 -11.94 -4.23
N HIS A 124 4.06 -10.82 -4.02
CA HIS A 124 3.22 -10.15 -5.01
C HIS A 124 3.75 -8.74 -5.25
N GLN A 125 4.01 -8.40 -6.51
CA GLN A 125 4.57 -7.09 -6.90
C GLN A 125 3.47 -6.27 -7.56
N VAL A 126 3.27 -5.04 -7.10
CA VAL A 126 2.30 -4.08 -7.63
C VAL A 126 3.06 -2.89 -8.20
N TYR A 127 2.74 -2.50 -9.44
CA TYR A 127 3.34 -1.35 -10.12
C TYR A 127 2.26 -0.29 -10.35
N LEU A 128 2.41 0.84 -9.67
CA LEU A 128 1.36 1.87 -9.61
C LEU A 128 1.18 2.62 -10.95
N ASP A 129 2.24 2.70 -11.75
CA ASP A 129 2.24 3.26 -13.12
C ASP A 129 1.54 2.35 -14.14
N GLU A 130 1.26 1.09 -13.78
CA GLU A 130 0.60 0.10 -14.64
C GLU A 130 -0.86 -0.17 -14.24
N LEU A 131 -1.39 0.55 -13.24
CA LEU A 131 -2.78 0.40 -12.84
C LEU A 131 -3.73 0.83 -13.96
N GLU A 132 -4.60 -0.09 -14.40
CA GLU A 132 -5.55 0.16 -15.47
C GLU A 132 -6.53 1.31 -15.13
N VAL A 133 -6.81 2.13 -16.14
CA VAL A 133 -7.76 3.24 -16.04
C VAL A 133 -9.18 2.72 -16.28
N ASN A 134 -9.76 2.07 -15.27
CA ASN A 134 -11.12 1.57 -15.36
C ASN A 134 -12.10 2.55 -14.70
N THR A 135 -13.24 2.79 -15.34
CA THR A 135 -14.29 3.73 -14.87
C THR A 135 -14.96 3.31 -13.55
N THR A 136 -14.66 2.11 -13.07
CA THR A 136 -15.11 1.51 -11.80
C THR A 136 -14.08 1.57 -10.68
N SER A 137 -12.96 2.28 -10.86
CA SER A 137 -11.94 2.40 -9.82
C SER A 137 -12.52 3.03 -8.55
N THR A 138 -12.31 2.42 -7.39
CA THR A 138 -12.74 2.98 -6.11
C THR A 138 -11.99 4.28 -5.80
N LEU A 139 -12.50 5.02 -4.82
CA LEU A 139 -11.88 6.25 -4.36
C LEU A 139 -10.42 6.04 -3.91
N GLY A 140 -10.13 4.93 -3.23
CA GLY A 140 -8.78 4.58 -2.78
C GLY A 140 -7.80 4.41 -3.95
N VAL A 141 -8.19 3.62 -4.96
CA VAL A 141 -7.37 3.41 -6.18
C VAL A 141 -7.20 4.72 -6.94
N GLY A 142 -8.23 5.55 -7.01
CA GLY A 142 -8.16 6.88 -7.61
C GLY A 142 -7.14 7.79 -6.90
N ILE A 143 -7.09 7.79 -5.57
CA ILE A 143 -6.10 8.56 -4.80
C ILE A 143 -4.68 8.01 -5.02
N VAL A 144 -4.50 6.68 -5.07
CA VAL A 144 -3.20 6.08 -5.39
C VAL A 144 -2.71 6.53 -6.77
N ARG A 145 -3.59 6.53 -7.77
CA ARG A 145 -3.28 7.05 -9.12
C ARG A 145 -2.91 8.54 -9.09
N LEU A 146 -3.54 9.34 -8.22
CA LEU A 146 -3.17 10.74 -8.04
C LEU A 146 -1.73 10.88 -7.53
N VAL A 147 -1.25 9.97 -6.68
CA VAL A 147 0.13 10.01 -6.18
C VAL A 147 1.14 9.85 -7.32
N VAL A 148 0.89 8.97 -8.29
CA VAL A 148 1.84 8.66 -9.38
C VAL A 148 1.60 9.42 -10.70
N ALA A 149 0.45 10.08 -10.85
CA ALA A 149 0.12 10.85 -12.07
C ALA A 149 1.14 11.95 -12.38
N ASP A 150 1.31 12.31 -13.65
CA ASP A 150 2.03 13.54 -13.99
C ASP A 150 1.24 14.80 -13.55
N GLN A 151 1.88 15.96 -13.51
CA GLN A 151 1.24 17.20 -13.05
C GLN A 151 -0.03 17.57 -13.86
N PRO A 152 -0.04 17.51 -15.21
CA PRO A 152 -1.23 17.81 -15.99
C PRO A 152 -2.41 16.88 -15.68
N ALA A 153 -2.19 15.56 -15.59
CA ALA A 153 -3.24 14.60 -15.28
C ALA A 153 -3.69 14.70 -13.81
N ALA A 154 -2.77 15.02 -12.90
CA ALA A 154 -3.05 15.14 -11.47
C ALA A 154 -4.11 16.21 -11.17
N ILE A 155 -4.12 17.34 -11.89
CA ILE A 155 -5.12 18.41 -11.68
C ILE A 155 -6.54 17.89 -11.95
N ASN A 156 -6.75 17.23 -13.10
CA ASN A 156 -8.06 16.73 -13.49
C ASN A 156 -8.52 15.60 -12.57
N LEU A 157 -7.61 14.67 -12.24
CA LEU A 157 -7.89 13.58 -11.33
C LEU A 157 -8.24 14.09 -9.93
N ALA A 158 -7.49 15.05 -9.40
CA ALA A 158 -7.76 15.63 -8.09
C ALA A 158 -9.13 16.31 -8.03
N ARG A 159 -9.50 17.09 -9.05
CA ARG A 159 -10.83 17.70 -9.14
C ARG A 159 -11.94 16.65 -9.10
N SER A 160 -11.79 15.58 -9.88
CA SER A 160 -12.73 14.46 -9.89
C SER A 160 -12.85 13.82 -8.51
N LEU A 161 -11.72 13.51 -7.87
CA LEU A 161 -11.68 12.88 -6.55
C LEU A 161 -12.29 13.75 -5.46
N ILE A 162 -12.08 15.08 -5.50
CA ILE A 162 -12.70 16.03 -4.57
C ILE A 162 -14.22 16.01 -4.73
N THR A 163 -14.73 16.04 -5.96
CA THR A 163 -16.17 15.98 -6.24
C THR A 163 -16.76 14.66 -5.74
N THR A 164 -16.18 13.52 -6.13
CA THR A 164 -16.62 12.19 -5.69
C THR A 164 -16.58 12.06 -4.17
N THR A 165 -15.53 12.57 -3.51
CA THR A 165 -15.43 12.55 -2.03
C THR A 165 -16.58 13.32 -1.37
N ARG A 166 -16.98 14.46 -1.95
CA ARG A 166 -18.08 15.29 -1.40
C ARG A 166 -19.45 14.65 -1.59
N GLU A 167 -19.66 13.99 -2.73
CA GLU A 167 -20.95 13.42 -3.11
C GLU A 167 -21.18 12.02 -2.53
N SER A 168 -20.15 11.18 -2.51
CA SER A 168 -20.27 9.75 -2.19
C SER A 168 -19.97 9.40 -0.73
N VAL A 169 -19.19 10.22 -0.01
CA VAL A 169 -18.82 9.97 1.39
C VAL A 169 -19.78 10.70 2.32
N THR A 170 -20.67 9.95 2.95
CA THR A 170 -21.72 10.48 3.84
C THR A 170 -21.18 10.82 5.24
N ASP A 171 -20.22 10.04 5.75
CA ASP A 171 -19.61 10.29 7.05
C ASP A 171 -18.70 11.52 7.00
N ALA A 172 -18.98 12.50 7.87
CA ALA A 172 -18.29 13.78 7.85
C ALA A 172 -16.81 13.66 8.27
N ALA A 173 -16.50 12.78 9.22
CA ALA A 173 -15.14 12.58 9.71
C ALA A 173 -14.26 11.89 8.65
N ALA A 174 -14.77 10.83 8.03
CA ALA A 174 -14.12 10.16 6.91
C ALA A 174 -13.91 11.11 5.73
N ARG A 175 -14.94 11.89 5.37
CA ARG A 175 -14.84 12.88 4.30
C ARG A 175 -13.74 13.89 4.57
N GLN A 176 -13.67 14.44 5.78
CA GLN A 176 -12.63 15.39 6.17
C GLN A 176 -11.23 14.76 6.07
N LYS A 177 -11.06 13.54 6.58
CA LYS A 177 -9.78 12.80 6.52
C LYS A 177 -9.30 12.59 5.08
N ILE A 178 -10.23 12.24 4.17
CA ILE A 178 -9.91 12.05 2.75
C ILE A 178 -9.54 13.37 2.08
N MET A 179 -10.25 14.46 2.40
CA MET A 179 -9.94 15.78 1.87
C MET A 179 -8.54 16.27 2.30
N GLU A 180 -8.18 16.08 3.58
CA GLU A 180 -6.84 16.40 4.10
C GLU A 180 -5.75 15.58 3.41
N LEU A 181 -6.01 14.30 3.15
CA LEU A 181 -5.10 13.43 2.41
C LEU A 181 -4.90 13.91 0.96
N LEU A 182 -5.99 14.27 0.27
CA LEU A 182 -5.95 14.81 -1.09
C LEU A 182 -5.15 16.13 -1.13
N GLU A 183 -5.41 17.04 -0.21
CA GLU A 183 -4.67 18.30 -0.09
C GLU A 183 -3.19 18.06 0.13
N ARG A 184 -2.84 17.15 1.05
CA ARG A 184 -1.45 16.80 1.34
C ARG A 184 -0.73 16.23 0.12
N ILE A 185 -1.37 15.33 -0.63
CA ILE A 185 -0.82 14.77 -1.88
C ILE A 185 -0.57 15.89 -2.91
N LEU A 186 -1.52 16.82 -3.06
CA LEU A 186 -1.39 17.94 -3.98
C LEU A 186 -0.26 18.89 -3.58
N ILE A 187 -0.16 19.25 -2.29
CA ILE A 187 0.94 20.07 -1.79
C ILE A 187 2.26 19.40 -2.15
N TYR A 188 2.47 18.13 -1.82
CA TYR A 188 3.73 17.46 -2.16
C TYR A 188 4.02 17.44 -3.66
N LYS A 189 2.99 17.24 -4.50
CA LYS A 189 3.16 17.20 -5.95
C LYS A 189 3.48 18.56 -6.59
N PHE A 190 3.02 19.67 -6.00
CA PHE A 190 3.13 21.01 -6.59
C PHE A 190 4.05 21.98 -5.85
N THR A 191 4.45 21.69 -4.60
CA THR A 191 5.41 22.52 -3.83
C THR A 191 6.85 22.01 -3.83
N GLU A 192 7.10 20.75 -4.20
CA GLU A 192 8.47 20.20 -4.36
C GLU A 192 8.94 20.26 -5.82
N LEU A 193 8.89 21.46 -6.41
CA LEU A 193 9.64 21.78 -7.62
C LEU A 193 10.85 22.65 -7.23
N PRO A 194 12.09 22.31 -7.63
CA PRO A 194 13.15 23.31 -7.73
C PRO A 194 12.82 24.39 -8.78
#